data_AF-T0YPK2-F1
#
_entry.id   AF-T0YPK2-F1
#
_cell.length_a   1.000
_cell.length_b   1.000
_cell.length_c   1.000
_cell.angle_alpha   90.00
_cell.angle_beta   90.00
_cell.angle_gamma   90.00
#
_symmetry.space_group_name_H-M   'P 1'
#
loop_
_entity.id
_entity.type
_entity.pdbx_description
1 polymer ?
#
loop_
_entity_poly.entity_id
_entity_poly.type
_entity_poly.pdbx_seq_one_letter_code
_entity_poly.pdbx_strand_id
1 'polypeptide(L)'
;RGVRAPPASGWPSPRPSLYIGLIALVAQASGYVYVLFPELGALGHDILKRPRGTWARAPLMLIFTPLATAVVGTLITRHLPYGVTSVLLDVGFSVVA
;
A
#
# COMPACT_ATOMS: atom_id res chain seq x y z
N ARG A 1 -5.01 -34.08 17.95
CA ARG A 1 -5.92 -33.04 17.41
C ARG A 1 -5.20 -32.34 16.27
N GLY A 2 -5.40 -32.78 15.03
CA GLY A 2 -4.73 -32.21 13.86
C GLY A 2 -5.43 -30.92 13.42
N VAL A 3 -4.66 -29.84 13.28
CA VAL A 3 -5.12 -28.60 12.65
C VAL A 3 -5.25 -28.87 11.17
N ARG A 4 -6.49 -28.99 10.67
CA ARG A 4 -6.78 -29.15 9.25
C ARG A 4 -6.50 -27.80 8.58
N ALA A 5 -5.50 -27.72 7.71
CA ALA A 5 -5.29 -26.54 6.88
C ALA A 5 -6.57 -26.27 6.07
N PRO A 6 -7.03 -25.01 5.96
CA PRO A 6 -8.19 -24.71 5.14
C PRO A 6 -7.93 -25.14 3.69
N PRO A 7 -8.94 -25.70 2.98
CA PRO A 7 -8.77 -26.06 1.58
C PRO A 7 -8.39 -24.80 0.80
N ALA A 8 -7.37 -24.91 -0.05
CA ALA A 8 -7.01 -23.87 -1.01
C ALA A 8 -8.16 -23.73 -2.03
N SER A 9 -9.21 -22.98 -1.67
CA SER A 9 -10.28 -22.66 -2.61
C SER A 9 -9.73 -21.64 -3.60
N GLY A 10 -9.17 -22.15 -4.69
CA GLY A 10 -8.85 -21.39 -5.91
C GLY A 10 -10.12 -20.95 -6.63
N TRP A 11 -10.95 -20.14 -5.97
CA TRP A 11 -12.12 -19.51 -6.57
C TRP A 11 -11.85 -18.01 -6.73
N PRO A 12 -12.09 -17.42 -7.92
CA PRO A 12 -12.16 -15.98 -8.05
C PRO A 12 -13.47 -15.52 -7.41
N SER A 13 -13.48 -15.36 -6.09
CA SER A 13 -14.64 -14.71 -5.47
C SER A 13 -14.70 -13.27 -6.02
N PRO A 14 -15.85 -12.79 -6.51
CA PRO A 14 -15.95 -11.45 -7.09
C PRO A 14 -15.91 -10.35 -6.01
N ARG A 15 -15.95 -10.73 -4.72
CA ARG A 15 -16.04 -9.81 -3.58
C ARG A 15 -14.86 -8.83 -3.49
N PRO A 16 -13.59 -9.24 -3.63
CA PRO A 16 -12.46 -8.32 -3.60
C PRO A 16 -12.46 -7.40 -4.82
N SER A 17 -12.80 -7.93 -6.00
CA SER A 17 -12.88 -7.15 -7.24
C SER A 17 -13.98 -6.08 -7.17
N LEU A 18 -15.14 -6.41 -6.59
CA LEU A 18 -16.23 -5.47 -6.37
C LEU A 18 -15.83 -4.39 -5.37
N TYR A 19 -15.15 -4.77 -4.28
CA TYR A 19 -14.65 -3.84 -3.27
C TYR A 19 -13.62 -2.86 -3.85
N ILE A 20 -12.60 -3.36 -4.55
CA ILE A 20 -11.58 -2.53 -5.21
C ILE A 20 -12.22 -1.64 -6.28
N GLY A 21 -13.16 -2.18 -7.07
CA GLY A 21 -13.87 -1.43 -8.10
C GLY A 21 -14.71 -0.29 -7.54
N LEU A 22 -15.41 -0.49 -6.42
CA LEU A 22 -16.16 0.56 -5.73
C LEU A 22 -15.24 1.66 -5.20
N ILE A 23 -14.13 1.28 -4.56
CA ILE A 23 -13.15 2.25 -4.05
C ILE A 23 -12.52 3.03 -5.21
N ALA A 24 -12.19 2.36 -6.32
CA ALA A 24 -11.67 3.01 -7.51
C ALA A 24 -12.69 3.98 -8.14
N LEU A 25 -13.98 3.61 -8.18
CA LEU A 25 -15.05 4.50 -8.65
C LEU A 25 -15.14 5.77 -7.78
N VAL A 26 -15.14 5.61 -6.45
CA VAL A 26 -15.17 6.73 -5.50
C VAL A 26 -13.92 7.60 -5.64
N ALA A 27 -12.74 7.00 -5.81
CA ALA A 27 -11.49 7.73 -6.01
C ALA A 27 -11.51 8.55 -7.30
N GLN A 28 -12.01 7.98 -8.41
CA GLN A 28 -12.13 8.69 -9.68
C GLN A 28 -13.18 9.81 -9.64
N ALA A 29 -14.32 9.59 -8.98
CA ALA A 29 -15.37 10.60 -8.85
C ALA A 29 -14.99 11.75 -7.91
N SER A 30 -14.22 11.46 -6.85
CA SER A 30 -13.90 12.46 -5.81
C SER A 30 -12.57 13.17 -6.04
N GLY A 31 -11.70 12.67 -6.94
CA GLY A 31 -10.34 13.16 -7.15
C GLY A 31 -9.36 12.84 -6.01
N TYR A 32 -9.83 12.25 -4.91
CA TYR A 32 -9.01 11.88 -3.75
C TYR A 32 -8.42 10.48 -3.92
N VAL A 33 -7.23 10.40 -4.53
CA VAL A 33 -6.48 9.16 -4.76
C VAL A 33 -6.20 8.38 -3.47
N TYR A 34 -6.12 9.05 -2.31
CA TYR A 34 -5.92 8.41 -1.01
C TYR A 34 -7.04 7.44 -0.60
N VAL A 35 -8.22 7.52 -1.22
CA VAL A 35 -9.31 6.57 -0.98
C VAL A 35 -8.95 5.15 -1.44
N LEU A 36 -8.06 5.00 -2.44
CA LEU A 36 -7.50 3.71 -2.86
C LEU A 36 -6.57 3.09 -1.81
N PHE A 37 -6.09 3.90 -0.85
CA PHE A 37 -5.23 3.49 0.24
C PHE A 37 -5.91 3.84 1.58
N PRO A 38 -7.02 3.15 1.92
CA PRO A 38 -7.79 3.46 3.13
C PRO A 38 -6.93 3.38 4.39
N GLU A 39 -5.86 2.58 4.39
CA GLU A 39 -4.89 2.50 5.49
C GLU A 39 -4.13 3.80 5.73
N LEU A 40 -3.73 4.54 4.68
CA LEU A 40 -3.12 5.86 4.82
C LEU A 40 -4.11 6.89 5.39
N GLY A 41 -5.37 6.79 5.00
CA GLY A 41 -6.44 7.62 5.56
C GLY A 41 -6.66 7.38 7.05
N ALA A 42 -6.67 6.10 7.47
CA ALA A 42 -6.78 5.72 8.87
C ALA A 42 -5.59 6.21 9.70
N LEU A 43 -4.37 6.12 9.15
CA LEU A 43 -3.16 6.59 9.79
C LEU A 43 -3.14 8.12 9.93
N GLY A 44 -3.52 8.86 8.89
CA GLY A 44 -3.65 10.33 8.96
C GLY A 44 -4.68 10.77 10.01
N HIS A 45 -5.81 10.05 10.11
CA HIS A 45 -6.80 10.30 11.15
C HIS A 45 -6.26 10.06 12.57
N ASP A 46 -5.44 9.02 12.76
CA ASP A 46 -4.81 8.72 14.05
C ASP A 46 -3.78 9.78 14.47
N ILE A 47 -2.96 10.27 13.53
CA ILE A 47 -2.01 11.38 13.77
C ILE A 47 -2.75 12.65 14.22
N LEU A 48 -3.86 12.98 13.54
CA LEU A 48 -4.66 14.17 13.85
C LEU A 48 -5.39 14.05 15.20
N LYS A 49 -5.88 12.85 15.56
CA LYS A 49 -6.57 12.62 16.85
C LYS A 49 -5.63 12.46 18.04
N ARG A 50 -4.41 11.94 17.83
CA ARG A 50 -3.44 11.66 18.90
C ARG A 50 -2.09 12.35 18.62
N PRO A 51 -1.99 13.68 18.80
CA PRO A 51 -0.77 14.45 18.52
C PRO A 51 0.42 14.11 19.44
N ARG A 52 0.22 13.33 20.51
CA ARG A 52 1.29 12.80 21.39
C ARG A 52 1.63 11.33 21.13
N GLY A 53 1.01 10.69 20.14
CA GLY A 53 1.31 9.32 19.74
C GLY A 53 2.67 9.19 19.05
N THR A 54 3.22 7.97 19.03
CA THR A 54 4.53 7.66 18.44
C THR A 54 4.66 8.14 16.99
N TRP A 55 3.58 8.01 16.21
CA TRP A 55 3.52 8.45 14.81
C TRP A 55 3.45 9.97 14.64
N ALA A 56 2.79 10.68 15.55
CA ALA A 56 2.69 12.13 15.54
C ALA A 56 3.98 12.85 15.99
N ARG A 57 4.89 12.13 16.68
CA ARG A 57 6.22 12.64 17.05
C ARG A 57 7.27 12.50 15.95
N ALA A 58 7.04 11.67 14.94
CA ALA A 58 7.92 11.50 13.80
C ALA A 58 7.19 11.66 12.45
N PRO A 59 6.41 12.75 12.24
CA PRO A 59 5.62 12.95 11.03
C PRO A 59 6.51 13.08 9.79
N LEU A 60 7.74 13.58 9.97
CA LEU A 60 8.72 13.68 8.89
C LEU A 60 9.18 12.29 8.42
N MET A 61 9.47 11.34 9.31
CA MET A 61 9.82 9.98 8.88
C MET A 61 8.69 9.36 8.06
N LEU A 62 7.45 9.57 8.48
CA LEU A 62 6.24 9.08 7.81
C LEU A 62 6.05 9.59 6.38
N ILE A 63 6.61 10.75 6.06
CA ILE A 63 6.62 11.31 4.71
C ILE A 63 7.87 10.85 3.96
N PHE A 64 9.04 10.93 4.61
CA PHE A 64 10.33 10.72 3.96
C PHE A 64 10.60 9.26 3.60
N THR A 65 10.28 8.27 4.45
CA THR A 65 10.55 6.87 4.12
C THR A 65 9.72 6.37 2.92
N PRO A 66 8.38 6.50 2.87
CA PRO A 66 7.63 6.08 1.70
C PRO A 66 7.94 6.93 0.46
N LEU A 67 8.29 8.22 0.62
CA LEU A 67 8.70 9.05 -0.51
C LEU A 67 10.05 8.60 -1.09
N ALA A 68 11.04 8.31 -0.24
CA ALA A 68 12.33 7.78 -0.68
C ALA A 68 12.18 6.43 -1.38
N THR A 69 11.38 5.52 -0.80
CA THR A 69 11.07 4.22 -1.40
C THR A 69 10.35 4.37 -2.74
N ALA A 70 9.35 5.25 -2.82
CA ALA A 70 8.63 5.50 -4.07
C ALA A 70 9.52 6.10 -5.15
N VAL A 71 10.43 7.03 -4.81
CA VAL A 71 11.38 7.62 -5.77
C VAL A 71 12.30 6.54 -6.34
N VAL A 72 12.89 5.71 -5.48
CA VAL A 72 13.79 4.65 -5.94
C VAL A 72 13.05 3.63 -6.79
N GLY A 73 11.87 3.17 -6.38
CA GLY A 73 11.12 2.20 -7.16
C GLY A 73 10.63 2.76 -8.51
N THR A 74 10.25 4.04 -8.54
CA THR A 74 9.89 4.73 -9.79
C THR A 74 11.09 4.83 -10.75
N LEU A 75 12.30 5.06 -10.23
CA LEU A 75 13.52 5.10 -11.04
C LEU A 75 13.88 3.73 -11.60
N ILE A 76 13.77 2.68 -10.78
CA ILE A 76 13.99 1.29 -11.21
C ILE A 76 13.01 0.93 -12.34
N THR A 77 11.73 1.20 -12.13
CA THR A 77 10.66 0.90 -13.09
C THR A 77 10.74 1.72 -14.38
N ARG A 78 11.31 2.94 -14.34
CA ARG A 78 11.51 3.77 -15.54
C ARG A 78 12.73 3.37 -16.36
N HIS A 79 13.76 2.79 -15.74
CA HIS A 79 14.99 2.43 -16.43
C HIS A 79 15.09 0.94 -16.79
N LEU A 80 14.25 0.08 -16.22
CA LEU A 80 14.15 -1.34 -16.59
C LEU A 80 12.80 -1.63 -17.27
N PRO A 81 12.76 -2.50 -18.30
CA PRO A 81 11.51 -3.02 -18.81
C PRO A 81 10.77 -3.79 -17.72
N TYR A 82 9.45 -3.53 -17.58
CA TYR A 82 8.58 -4.21 -16.63
C TYR A 82 8.72 -5.73 -16.77
N GLY A 83 9.29 -6.38 -15.76
CA GLY A 83 9.61 -7.79 -15.77
C GLY A 83 9.90 -8.31 -14.36
N VAL A 84 10.15 -9.61 -14.24
CA VAL A 84 10.40 -10.26 -12.93
C VAL A 84 11.57 -9.58 -12.19
N THR A 85 12.59 -9.12 -12.92
CA THR A 85 13.74 -8.40 -12.37
C THR A 85 13.41 -7.02 -11.80
N SER A 86 12.52 -6.25 -12.42
CA SER A 86 12.09 -4.96 -11.86
C SER A 86 11.34 -5.18 -10.54
N VAL A 87 10.43 -6.15 -10.52
CA VAL A 87 9.67 -6.52 -9.31
C VAL A 87 10.59 -6.96 -8.17
N LEU A 88 11.60 -7.80 -8.45
CA LEU A 88 12.53 -8.26 -7.41
C LEU A 88 13.38 -7.13 -6.84
N LEU A 89 13.81 -6.18 -7.67
CA LEU A 89 14.58 -5.02 -7.22
C LEU A 89 13.71 -4.05 -6.41
N ASP A 90 12.48 -3.80 -6.84
CA ASP A 90 11.51 -2.98 -6.12
C ASP A 90 11.19 -3.56 -4.73
N VAL A 91 10.88 -4.86 -4.67
CA VAL A 91 10.58 -5.54 -3.40
C VAL A 91 11.82 -5.60 -2.52
N GLY A 92 12.99 -5.92 -3.09
CA GLY A 92 14.25 -5.95 -2.36
C GLY A 92 14.60 -4.60 -1.74
N PHE A 93 14.39 -3.51 -2.48
CA PHE A 93 14.60 -2.16 -1.97
C PHE A 93 13.61 -1.81 -0.86
N SER A 94 12.34 -2.18 -1.02
CA SER A 94 11.29 -1.90 -0.02
C SER A 94 11.50 -2.61 1.32
N VAL A 95 12.25 -3.72 1.36
CA VAL A 95 12.54 -4.45 2.62
C VAL A 95 13.70 -3.81 3.39
N VAL A 96 14.59 -3.11 2.68
CA VAL A 96 15.81 -2.52 3.25
C VAL A 96 15.59 -1.06 3.68
N ALA A 97 14.65 -0.36 3.04
CA ALA A 97 14.27 1.03 3.33
C ALA A 97 13.33 1.15 4.54
#